data_AF-A0A9E4HH00-F1
#
_entry.id   AF-A0A9E4HH00-F1
#
_cell.length_a   1.000
_cell.length_b   1.000
_cell.length_c   1.000
_cell.angle_alpha   90.00
_cell.angle_beta   90.00
_cell.angle_gamma   90.00
#
_symmetry.space_group_name_H-M   'P 1'
#
loop_
_entity.id
_entity.type
_entity.pdbx_description
1 polymer ?
#
loop_
_entity_poly.entity_id
_entity_poly.type
_entity_poly.pdbx_seq_one_letter_code
_entity_poly.pdbx_strand_id
1 'polypeptide(L)'
;MFRTDLFQAHLENWELILQERTVEAIERIASVPGVAGVILGGSVGRGMAWPISDIDLIYITTRVADDSLPKRVDELALSITREWARDTWPTSVDAGRLHFTADEADDLIKGKRHLDELMANERTFHATDKSHLGQSVHASEDCDTPAFVVLLSDGRFDPSVVRARQIERVRRVTSLAQRVQSHLEAGSLIEAGISIQELARVIIPYLKERWGHGDRSFGRAFTRFCVLAHEHQEVGIANRLIRLFSLTADEVEARYAKAPANVVERHITSYPSRLAVGEEITELDDKRDVLYAYTWYAVRTGEIGSWLLNEDLHKSQLKLSLDQTASIWAEVVSKEPDCVSSELTFA
;
A
#
# COMPACT_ATOMS: atom_id res chain seq x y z
N MET A 1 26.15 -4.11 -6.25
CA MET A 1 26.34 -5.47 -6.80
C MET A 1 25.43 -6.37 -6.01
N PHE A 2 24.40 -6.91 -6.66
CA PHE A 2 23.42 -7.80 -6.04
C PHE A 2 24.10 -9.08 -5.54
N ARG A 3 23.89 -9.45 -4.27
CA ARG A 3 24.49 -10.63 -3.62
C ARG A 3 23.53 -11.83 -3.76
N THR A 4 23.53 -12.45 -4.95
CA THR A 4 22.61 -13.56 -5.29
C THR A 4 22.74 -14.75 -4.33
N ASP A 5 23.96 -15.03 -3.88
CA ASP A 5 24.29 -16.04 -2.88
C ASP A 5 23.58 -15.79 -1.54
N LEU A 6 23.59 -14.55 -1.05
CA LEU A 6 22.90 -14.19 0.18
C LEU A 6 21.38 -14.24 0.03
N PHE A 7 20.85 -13.83 -1.13
CA PHE A 7 19.42 -13.92 -1.38
C PHE A 7 18.95 -15.38 -1.43
N GLN A 8 19.71 -16.27 -2.07
CA GLN A 8 19.38 -17.70 -2.13
C GLN A 8 19.40 -18.33 -0.74
N ALA A 9 20.44 -18.06 0.06
CA ALA A 9 20.51 -18.55 1.44
C ALA A 9 19.36 -18.01 2.34
N HIS A 10 18.96 -16.75 2.11
CA HIS A 10 17.78 -16.16 2.74
C HIS A 10 16.50 -16.88 2.31
N LEU A 11 16.31 -17.10 1.02
CA LEU A 11 15.12 -17.75 0.47
C LEU A 11 14.95 -19.19 0.97
N GLU A 12 16.03 -19.90 1.28
CA GLU A 12 15.97 -21.26 1.83
C GLU A 12 15.52 -21.30 3.30
N ASN A 13 15.73 -20.22 4.06
CA ASN A 13 15.48 -20.16 5.51
C ASN A 13 14.55 -18.99 5.89
N TRP A 14 13.80 -18.46 4.93
CA TRP A 14 13.14 -17.16 5.06
C TRP A 14 12.13 -17.11 6.21
N GLU A 15 11.42 -18.21 6.47
CA GLU A 15 10.43 -18.30 7.54
C GLU A 15 11.08 -18.13 8.92
N LEU A 16 12.16 -18.87 9.17
CA LEU A 16 12.92 -18.80 10.42
C LEU A 16 13.53 -17.41 10.61
N ILE A 17 14.18 -16.88 9.57
CA ILE A 17 14.79 -15.54 9.60
C ILE A 17 13.72 -14.48 9.92
N LEU A 18 12.58 -14.53 9.25
CA LEU A 18 11.51 -13.56 9.45
C LEU A 18 10.88 -13.70 10.85
N GLN A 19 10.73 -14.92 11.36
CA GLN A 19 10.25 -15.18 12.71
C GLN A 19 11.18 -14.58 13.77
N GLU A 20 12.49 -14.88 13.70
CA GLU A 20 13.50 -14.34 14.63
C GLU A 20 13.52 -12.81 14.61
N ARG A 21 13.53 -12.23 13.41
CA ARG A 21 13.50 -10.77 13.22
C ARG A 21 12.22 -10.11 13.72
N THR A 22 11.08 -10.79 13.58
CA THR A 22 9.80 -10.29 14.09
C THR A 22 9.84 -10.22 15.60
N VAL A 23 10.34 -11.26 16.28
CA VAL A 23 10.51 -11.25 17.74
C VAL A 23 11.45 -10.12 18.17
N GLU A 24 12.62 -10.00 17.54
CA GLU A 24 13.60 -8.95 17.86
C GLU A 24 13.00 -7.54 17.68
N ALA A 25 12.31 -7.28 16.56
CA ALA A 25 11.69 -5.98 16.30
C ALA A 25 10.61 -5.65 17.33
N ILE A 26 9.76 -6.62 17.69
CA ILE A 26 8.72 -6.44 18.72
C ILE A 26 9.37 -6.07 20.06
N GLU A 27 10.35 -6.83 20.51
CA GLU A 27 11.03 -6.60 21.79
C GLU A 27 11.69 -5.22 21.84
N ARG A 28 12.41 -4.84 20.77
CA ARG A 28 13.11 -3.54 20.70
C ARG A 28 12.13 -2.37 20.67
N ILE A 29 11.05 -2.47 19.89
CA ILE A 29 10.04 -1.40 19.79
C ILE A 29 9.22 -1.28 21.07
N ALA A 30 8.81 -2.40 21.67
CA ALA A 30 8.11 -2.42 22.95
C ALA A 30 8.95 -1.85 24.10
N SER A 31 10.28 -1.98 24.02
CA SER A 31 11.20 -1.46 25.04
C SER A 31 11.44 0.06 24.95
N VAL A 32 10.92 0.75 23.93
CA VAL A 32 11.07 2.20 23.82
C VAL A 32 10.25 2.89 24.92
N PRO A 33 10.85 3.72 25.79
CA PRO A 33 10.10 4.43 26.81
C PRO A 33 8.97 5.26 26.21
N GLY A 34 7.75 5.12 26.76
CA GLY A 34 6.55 5.77 26.25
C GLY A 34 5.71 4.91 25.30
N VAL A 35 6.16 3.71 24.92
CA VAL A 35 5.32 2.70 24.25
C VAL A 35 4.55 1.90 25.30
N ALA A 36 3.22 1.87 25.17
CA ALA A 36 2.29 1.16 26.05
C ALA A 36 1.71 -0.11 25.43
N GLY A 37 1.80 -0.25 24.10
CA GLY A 37 1.23 -1.37 23.36
C GLY A 37 1.86 -1.50 21.98
N VAL A 38 1.88 -2.71 21.43
CA VAL A 38 2.34 -2.97 20.05
C VAL A 38 1.41 -3.98 19.37
N ILE A 39 1.00 -3.64 18.16
CA ILE A 39 0.24 -4.47 17.24
C ILE A 39 1.18 -4.91 16.12
N LEU A 40 1.27 -6.21 15.88
CA LEU A 40 1.88 -6.78 14.69
C LEU A 40 0.82 -6.89 13.60
N GLY A 41 0.97 -6.09 12.55
CA GLY A 41 0.06 -6.03 11.41
C GLY A 41 0.69 -6.58 10.12
N GLY A 42 0.14 -6.13 8.99
CA GLY A 42 0.76 -6.36 7.69
C GLY A 42 0.64 -7.81 7.22
N SER A 43 1.61 -8.27 6.43
CA SER A 43 1.60 -9.67 5.96
C SER A 43 1.99 -10.65 7.08
N VAL A 44 2.92 -10.25 7.94
CA VAL A 44 3.42 -11.07 9.06
C VAL A 44 2.34 -11.28 10.12
N GLY A 45 1.69 -10.21 10.58
CA GLY A 45 0.64 -10.29 11.60
C GLY A 45 -0.56 -11.13 11.19
N ARG A 46 -0.83 -11.22 9.89
CA ARG A 46 -1.95 -12.00 9.32
C ARG A 46 -1.63 -13.47 9.03
N GLY A 47 -0.38 -13.90 9.24
CA GLY A 47 0.07 -15.23 8.83
C GLY A 47 0.12 -15.42 7.31
N MET A 48 0.28 -14.33 6.55
CA MET A 48 0.41 -14.34 5.08
C MET A 48 1.76 -13.78 4.62
N ALA A 49 2.79 -14.00 5.45
CA ALA A 49 4.15 -13.58 5.17
C ALA A 49 4.70 -14.26 3.91
N TRP A 50 5.70 -13.63 3.33
CA TRP A 50 6.46 -14.14 2.19
C TRP A 50 7.93 -13.70 2.35
N PRO A 51 8.89 -14.25 1.58
CA PRO A 51 10.32 -14.09 1.88
C PRO A 51 10.81 -12.64 1.97
N ILE A 52 10.14 -11.69 1.32
CA ILE A 52 10.49 -10.27 1.33
C ILE A 52 9.42 -9.39 2.00
N SER A 53 8.65 -9.97 2.92
CA SER A 53 7.76 -9.23 3.82
C SER A 53 8.51 -8.21 4.65
N ASP A 54 7.95 -6.99 4.74
CA ASP A 54 8.27 -6.06 5.82
C ASP A 54 7.57 -6.50 7.12
N ILE A 55 8.14 -6.11 8.26
CA ILE A 55 7.56 -6.27 9.60
C ILE A 55 6.82 -4.97 9.93
N ASP A 56 5.50 -5.00 9.80
CA ASP A 56 4.62 -3.88 10.08
C ASP A 56 4.21 -3.85 11.56
N LEU A 57 4.63 -2.81 12.28
CA LEU A 57 4.30 -2.60 13.69
C LEU A 57 3.51 -1.30 13.86
N ILE A 58 2.44 -1.35 14.63
CA ILE A 58 1.67 -0.17 15.06
C ILE A 58 1.82 -0.10 16.57
N TYR A 59 2.40 0.98 17.08
CA TYR A 59 2.58 1.16 18.51
C TYR A 59 1.51 2.09 19.10
N ILE A 60 1.19 1.84 20.36
CA ILE A 60 0.33 2.69 21.17
C ILE A 60 1.20 3.38 22.21
N THR A 61 1.08 4.69 22.34
CA THR A 61 1.84 5.47 23.32
C THR A 61 1.15 5.45 24.67
N THR A 62 1.91 5.66 25.74
CA THR A 62 1.35 5.97 27.07
C THR A 62 0.50 7.26 27.01
N ARG A 63 -0.23 7.56 28.09
CA ARG A 63 -0.99 8.81 28.24
C ARG A 63 -0.11 10.04 28.44
N VAL A 64 1.17 9.84 28.75
CA VAL A 64 2.12 10.94 28.89
C VAL A 64 2.53 11.40 27.50
N ALA A 65 2.26 12.67 27.20
CA ALA A 65 2.63 13.26 25.92
C ALA A 65 4.16 13.27 25.75
N ASP A 66 4.62 12.72 24.62
CA ASP A 66 6.01 12.76 24.19
C ASP A 66 6.06 12.88 22.66
N ASP A 67 6.10 14.12 22.18
CA ASP A 67 6.13 14.42 20.74
C ASP A 67 7.40 13.91 20.04
N SER A 68 8.44 13.53 20.80
CA SER A 68 9.67 12.96 20.25
C SER A 68 9.59 11.46 20.00
N LEU A 69 8.64 10.77 20.64
CA LEU A 69 8.52 9.31 20.59
C LEU A 69 8.40 8.78 19.16
N PRO A 70 7.55 9.34 18.26
CA PRO A 70 7.46 8.83 16.90
C PRO A 70 8.76 8.87 16.12
N LYS A 71 9.56 9.92 16.31
CA LYS A 71 10.87 10.03 15.68
C LYS A 71 11.85 9.00 16.22
N ARG A 72 11.87 8.75 17.53
CA ARG A 72 12.73 7.72 18.13
C ARG A 72 12.38 6.32 17.64
N VAL A 73 11.08 6.01 17.52
CA VAL A 73 10.61 4.73 17.00
C VAL A 73 10.99 4.54 15.53
N ASP A 74 10.84 5.59 14.71
CA ASP A 74 11.25 5.59 13.30
C ASP A 74 12.78 5.39 13.14
N GLU A 75 13.58 6.11 13.93
CA GLU A 75 15.04 5.97 13.94
C GLU A 75 15.48 4.56 14.39
N LEU A 76 14.80 3.98 15.38
CA LEU A 76 15.07 2.61 15.85
C LEU A 76 14.71 1.58 14.78
N ALA A 77 13.52 1.67 14.16
CA ALA A 77 13.10 0.78 13.07
C ALA A 77 14.09 0.81 11.89
N LEU A 78 14.58 2.01 11.55
CA LEU A 78 15.60 2.20 10.53
C LEU A 78 16.96 1.61 10.95
N SER A 79 17.34 1.72 12.22
CA SER A 79 18.58 1.11 12.75
C SER A 79 18.53 -0.41 12.64
N ILE A 80 17.43 -1.03 13.10
CA ILE A 80 17.20 -2.48 13.02
C ILE A 80 17.33 -2.96 11.57
N THR A 81 16.63 -2.30 10.65
CA THR A 81 16.68 -2.62 9.21
C THR A 81 18.12 -2.54 8.65
N ARG A 82 18.89 -1.52 9.05
CA ARG A 82 20.29 -1.33 8.61
C ARG A 82 21.26 -2.30 9.24
N GLU A 83 21.01 -2.78 10.46
CA GLU A 83 21.81 -3.81 11.12
C GLU A 83 21.67 -5.13 10.34
N TRP A 84 20.42 -5.57 10.12
CA TRP A 84 20.12 -6.77 9.35
C TRP A 84 20.65 -6.74 7.90
N ALA A 85 20.62 -5.58 7.24
CA ALA A 85 21.14 -5.42 5.89
C ALA A 85 22.68 -5.60 5.79
N ARG A 86 23.42 -5.46 6.89
CA ARG A 86 24.87 -5.70 6.91
C ARG A 86 25.18 -7.19 6.93
N ASP A 87 24.47 -7.92 7.78
CA ASP A 87 24.80 -9.30 8.13
C ASP A 87 24.17 -10.32 7.18
N THR A 88 22.95 -10.07 6.70
CA THR A 88 22.24 -10.96 5.77
C THR A 88 21.34 -10.17 4.79
N TRP A 89 20.35 -10.82 4.16
CA TRP A 89 19.37 -10.15 3.29
C TRP A 89 18.51 -9.15 4.10
N PRO A 90 18.20 -7.94 3.60
CA PRO A 90 17.41 -6.96 4.34
C PRO A 90 15.95 -7.40 4.53
N THR A 91 15.45 -7.25 5.76
CA THR A 91 14.02 -7.20 6.09
C THR A 91 13.74 -5.80 6.65
N SER A 92 12.71 -5.11 6.19
CA SER A 92 12.40 -3.77 6.70
C SER A 92 11.48 -3.86 7.91
N VAL A 93 11.64 -2.94 8.86
CA VAL A 93 10.68 -2.68 9.94
C VAL A 93 9.94 -1.38 9.61
N ASP A 94 8.61 -1.43 9.53
CA ASP A 94 7.76 -0.24 9.37
C ASP A 94 6.96 -0.01 10.66
N ALA A 95 7.47 0.90 11.50
CA ALA A 95 6.92 1.20 12.82
C ALA A 95 6.72 2.70 13.10
N GLY A 96 6.95 3.61 12.15
CA GLY A 96 7.11 5.03 12.46
C GLY A 96 5.83 5.87 12.44
N ARG A 97 5.03 5.76 11.37
CA ARG A 97 3.95 6.73 11.08
C ARG A 97 2.60 6.37 11.67
N LEU A 98 2.34 5.08 11.86
CA LEU A 98 1.05 4.57 12.30
C LEU A 98 1.12 4.29 13.80
N HIS A 99 0.59 5.22 14.59
CA HIS A 99 0.55 5.11 16.05
C HIS A 99 -0.70 5.75 16.62
N PHE A 100 -1.07 5.35 17.82
CA PHE A 100 -2.21 5.90 18.56
C PHE A 100 -1.77 6.23 19.98
N THR A 101 -2.41 7.20 20.62
CA THR A 101 -2.25 7.34 22.08
C THR A 101 -3.14 6.35 22.81
N ALA A 102 -2.79 6.02 24.06
CA ALA A 102 -3.65 5.20 24.92
C ALA A 102 -5.06 5.80 25.07
N ASP A 103 -5.20 7.12 25.09
CA ASP A 103 -6.50 7.80 25.16
C ASP A 103 -7.28 7.69 23.83
N GLU A 104 -6.60 7.80 22.68
CA GLU A 104 -7.24 7.57 21.37
C GLU A 104 -7.77 6.14 21.25
N ALA A 105 -6.98 5.15 21.68
CA ALA A 105 -7.39 3.76 21.68
C ALA A 105 -8.57 3.51 22.62
N ASP A 106 -8.51 4.05 23.85
CA ASP A 106 -9.56 3.91 24.86
C ASP A 106 -10.88 4.58 24.44
N ASP A 107 -10.82 5.76 23.84
CA ASP A 107 -12.00 6.46 23.32
C ASP A 107 -12.69 5.67 22.19
N LEU A 108 -11.92 5.02 21.31
CA LEU A 108 -12.46 4.14 20.27
C LEU A 108 -13.06 2.87 20.88
N ILE A 109 -12.34 2.18 21.78
CA ILE A 109 -12.83 0.97 22.45
C ILE A 109 -14.13 1.23 23.21
N LYS A 110 -14.22 2.37 23.91
CA LYS A 110 -15.40 2.75 24.69
C LYS A 110 -16.51 3.38 23.86
N GLY A 111 -16.33 3.53 22.55
CA GLY A 111 -17.32 4.13 21.65
C GLY A 111 -17.59 5.61 21.91
N LYS A 112 -16.65 6.33 22.52
CA LYS A 112 -16.72 7.80 22.64
C LYS A 112 -16.35 8.50 21.33
N ARG A 113 -15.69 7.76 20.44
CA ARG A 113 -15.35 8.16 19.07
C ARG A 113 -15.61 6.98 18.15
N HIS A 114 -16.03 7.25 16.92
CA HIS A 114 -16.28 6.21 15.92
C HIS A 114 -15.16 6.15 14.87
N LEU A 115 -14.92 4.95 14.33
CA LEU A 115 -13.79 4.69 13.45
C LEU A 115 -13.99 5.32 12.05
N ASP A 116 -15.23 5.37 11.57
CA ASP A 116 -15.63 5.96 10.30
C ASP A 116 -15.37 7.48 10.25
N GLU A 117 -15.61 8.17 11.36
CA GLU A 117 -15.31 9.61 11.51
C GLU A 117 -13.82 9.94 11.32
N LEU A 118 -12.94 8.96 11.51
CA LEU A 118 -11.51 9.11 11.41
C LEU A 118 -10.92 8.73 10.04
N MET A 119 -11.73 8.29 9.07
CA MET A 119 -11.23 7.82 7.77
C MET A 119 -10.62 8.92 6.89
N ALA A 120 -10.91 10.19 7.18
CA ALA A 120 -10.21 11.33 6.56
C ALA A 120 -8.76 11.48 7.04
N ASN A 121 -8.41 10.89 8.19
CA ASN A 121 -7.03 10.85 8.68
C ASN A 121 -6.28 9.68 8.04
N GLU A 122 -5.30 9.98 7.19
CA GLU A 122 -4.49 8.99 6.48
C GLU A 122 -3.85 7.95 7.43
N ARG A 123 -3.48 8.36 8.66
CA ARG A 123 -2.95 7.46 9.70
C ARG A 123 -3.97 6.37 10.05
N THR A 124 -5.19 6.75 10.39
CA THR A 124 -6.25 5.79 10.76
C THR A 124 -6.68 4.95 9.56
N PHE A 125 -6.75 5.57 8.37
CA PHE A 125 -7.05 4.89 7.12
C PHE A 125 -6.07 3.73 6.86
N HIS A 126 -4.76 3.96 6.97
CA HIS A 126 -3.76 2.90 6.76
C HIS A 126 -3.65 1.95 7.95
N ALA A 127 -3.84 2.43 9.17
CA ALA A 127 -3.78 1.58 10.36
C ALA A 127 -4.86 0.49 10.36
N THR A 128 -6.08 0.80 9.93
CA THR A 128 -7.16 -0.20 9.79
C THR A 128 -6.84 -1.26 8.74
N ASP A 129 -6.27 -0.86 7.60
CA ASP A 129 -5.76 -1.82 6.60
C ASP A 129 -4.68 -2.71 7.24
N LYS A 130 -3.64 -2.12 7.82
CA LYS A 130 -2.51 -2.87 8.37
C LYS A 130 -2.87 -3.77 9.55
N SER A 131 -3.81 -3.36 10.40
CA SER A 131 -4.22 -4.10 11.60
C SER A 131 -5.23 -5.22 11.31
N HIS A 132 -5.87 -5.24 10.15
CA HIS A 132 -6.82 -6.28 9.79
C HIS A 132 -6.19 -7.67 9.84
N LEU A 133 -6.75 -8.57 10.65
CA LEU A 133 -6.21 -9.89 11.01
C LEU A 133 -4.82 -9.84 11.66
N GLY A 134 -4.42 -8.68 12.20
CA GLY A 134 -3.21 -8.54 13.01
C GLY A 134 -3.42 -9.03 14.44
N GLN A 135 -2.39 -8.88 15.26
CA GLN A 135 -2.40 -9.35 16.65
C GLN A 135 -1.70 -8.38 17.59
N SER A 136 -2.18 -8.32 18.84
CA SER A 136 -1.48 -7.66 19.93
C SER A 136 -0.27 -8.51 20.32
N VAL A 137 0.92 -7.91 20.31
CA VAL A 137 2.19 -8.58 20.64
C VAL A 137 2.88 -7.97 21.85
N HIS A 138 2.40 -6.82 22.31
CA HIS A 138 2.79 -6.21 23.57
C HIS A 138 1.63 -5.40 24.13
N ALA A 139 1.40 -5.47 25.43
CA ALA A 139 0.42 -4.67 26.14
C ALA A 139 0.92 -4.37 27.55
N SER A 140 0.69 -3.13 27.98
CA SER A 140 0.88 -2.69 29.37
C SER A 140 -0.47 -2.40 30.03
N GLU A 141 -0.47 -2.13 31.33
CA GLU A 141 -1.69 -1.73 32.06
C GLU A 141 -2.28 -0.39 31.56
N ASP A 142 -1.49 0.43 30.83
CA ASP A 142 -1.95 1.72 30.34
C ASP A 142 -2.95 1.60 29.18
N CYS A 143 -2.96 0.51 28.42
CA CYS A 143 -3.81 0.37 27.24
C CYS A 143 -4.24 -1.08 26.97
N ASP A 144 -5.54 -1.28 26.73
CA ASP A 144 -6.11 -2.55 26.24
C ASP A 144 -5.81 -2.75 24.75
N THR A 145 -4.54 -3.01 24.46
CA THR A 145 -4.04 -3.29 23.10
C THR A 145 -4.76 -4.47 22.44
N PRO A 146 -5.06 -5.58 23.15
CA PRO A 146 -5.88 -6.67 22.62
C PRO A 146 -7.27 -6.23 22.15
N ALA A 147 -8.01 -5.46 22.95
CA ALA A 147 -9.32 -4.95 22.50
C ALA A 147 -9.17 -3.98 21.32
N PHE A 148 -8.12 -3.15 21.32
CA PHE A 148 -7.91 -2.17 20.27
C PHE A 148 -7.60 -2.81 18.91
N VAL A 149 -6.74 -3.84 18.85
CA VAL A 149 -6.46 -4.53 17.59
C VAL A 149 -7.69 -5.24 17.04
N VAL A 150 -8.53 -5.83 17.90
CA VAL A 150 -9.81 -6.44 17.50
C VAL A 150 -10.72 -5.37 16.90
N LEU A 151 -10.87 -4.21 17.55
CA LEU A 151 -11.67 -3.11 17.04
C LEU A 151 -11.19 -2.64 15.66
N LEU A 152 -9.88 -2.44 15.47
CA LEU A 152 -9.34 -2.02 14.17
C LEU A 152 -9.52 -3.10 13.09
N SER A 153 -9.35 -4.36 13.48
CA SER A 153 -9.44 -5.50 12.56
C SER A 153 -10.86 -5.75 12.06
N ASP A 154 -11.82 -5.76 12.99
CA ASP A 154 -13.23 -5.99 12.70
C ASP A 154 -13.85 -4.76 12.03
N GLY A 155 -13.50 -3.57 12.51
CA GLY A 155 -13.97 -2.29 11.97
C GLY A 155 -13.53 -2.03 10.53
N ARG A 156 -12.46 -2.69 10.04
CA ARG A 156 -11.96 -2.52 8.66
C ARG A 156 -13.04 -2.72 7.59
N PHE A 157 -13.95 -3.66 7.81
CA PHE A 157 -15.04 -3.99 6.89
C PHE A 157 -16.42 -3.63 7.44
N ASP A 158 -16.48 -2.85 8.52
CA ASP A 158 -17.74 -2.27 8.97
C ASP A 158 -18.36 -1.41 7.85
N PRO A 159 -19.67 -1.53 7.54
CA PRO A 159 -20.30 -0.78 6.47
C PRO A 159 -20.09 0.74 6.56
N SER A 160 -20.08 1.32 7.77
CA SER A 160 -19.86 2.76 7.95
C SER A 160 -18.42 3.16 7.59
N VAL A 161 -17.44 2.34 7.98
CA VAL A 161 -16.02 2.55 7.68
C VAL A 161 -15.75 2.38 6.19
N VAL A 162 -16.25 1.31 5.57
CA VAL A 162 -16.15 1.09 4.11
C VAL A 162 -16.75 2.28 3.37
N ARG A 163 -17.93 2.73 3.79
CA ARG A 163 -18.59 3.88 3.19
C ARG A 163 -17.76 5.17 3.32
N ALA A 164 -17.22 5.45 4.50
CA ALA A 164 -16.38 6.62 4.73
C ALA A 164 -15.10 6.58 3.86
N ARG A 165 -14.50 5.39 3.69
CA ARG A 165 -13.34 5.18 2.79
C ARG A 165 -13.70 5.39 1.33
N GLN A 166 -14.86 4.94 0.88
CA GLN A 166 -15.35 5.18 -0.48
C GLN A 166 -15.56 6.68 -0.75
N ILE A 167 -16.14 7.42 0.21
CA ILE A 167 -16.29 8.89 0.12
C ILE A 167 -14.92 9.58 -0.01
N GLU A 168 -13.95 9.18 0.80
CA GLU A 168 -12.59 9.75 0.73
C GLU A 168 -11.93 9.46 -0.63
N ARG A 169 -12.14 8.27 -1.19
CA ARG A 169 -11.65 7.92 -2.55
C ARG A 169 -12.32 8.77 -3.63
N VAL A 170 -13.63 9.00 -3.53
CA VAL A 170 -14.37 9.91 -4.42
C VAL A 170 -13.77 11.32 -4.39
N ARG A 171 -13.55 11.88 -3.19
CA ARG A 171 -12.91 13.21 -3.02
C ARG A 171 -11.52 13.25 -3.66
N ARG A 172 -10.73 12.19 -3.47
CA ARG A 172 -9.39 12.06 -4.06
C ARG A 172 -9.43 12.01 -5.59
N VAL A 173 -10.40 11.32 -6.19
CA VAL A 173 -10.61 11.33 -7.64
C VAL A 173 -10.89 12.75 -8.14
N THR A 174 -11.80 13.49 -7.48
CA THR A 174 -12.11 14.89 -7.85
C THR A 174 -10.86 15.77 -7.79
N SER A 175 -10.12 15.70 -6.69
CA SER A 175 -8.90 16.50 -6.51
C SER A 175 -7.82 16.18 -7.55
N LEU A 176 -7.60 14.89 -7.84
CA LEU A 176 -6.64 14.48 -8.85
C LEU A 176 -7.06 14.86 -10.27
N ALA A 177 -8.35 14.80 -10.60
CA ALA A 177 -8.87 15.23 -11.89
C ALA A 177 -8.63 16.73 -12.12
N GLN A 178 -8.90 17.57 -11.12
CA GLN A 178 -8.59 19.00 -11.16
C GLN A 178 -7.08 19.24 -11.35
N ARG A 179 -6.24 18.48 -10.65
CA ARG A 179 -4.78 18.57 -10.78
C ARG A 179 -4.30 18.22 -12.20
N VAL A 180 -4.86 17.17 -12.81
CA VAL A 180 -4.57 16.81 -14.21
C VAL A 180 -4.90 17.99 -15.13
N GLN A 181 -6.09 18.57 -14.97
CA GLN A 181 -6.54 19.68 -15.81
C GLN A 181 -5.60 20.89 -15.69
N SER A 182 -5.21 21.26 -14.47
CA SER A 182 -4.25 22.35 -14.24
C SER A 182 -2.89 22.10 -14.92
N HIS A 183 -2.36 20.87 -14.88
CA HIS A 183 -1.11 20.54 -15.57
C HIS A 183 -1.26 20.58 -17.11
N LEU A 184 -2.39 20.13 -17.65
CA LEU A 184 -2.67 20.18 -19.09
C LEU A 184 -2.80 21.62 -19.62
N GLU A 185 -3.37 22.52 -18.82
CA GLU A 185 -3.48 23.95 -19.12
C GLU A 185 -2.12 24.64 -19.06
N ALA A 186 -1.30 24.31 -18.05
CA ALA A 186 0.06 24.82 -17.90
C ALA A 186 1.06 24.26 -18.94
N GLY A 187 0.69 23.22 -19.69
CA GLY A 187 1.59 22.55 -20.64
C GLY A 187 2.61 21.61 -19.99
N SER A 188 2.44 21.31 -18.70
CA SER A 188 3.25 20.37 -17.91
C SER A 188 2.86 18.92 -18.22
N LEU A 189 3.28 18.43 -19.40
CA LEU A 189 2.80 17.13 -19.92
C LEU A 189 3.25 15.94 -19.09
N ILE A 190 4.45 15.96 -18.51
CA ILE A 190 4.97 14.88 -17.66
C ILE A 190 4.12 14.80 -16.38
N GLU A 191 3.90 15.93 -15.74
CA GLU A 191 3.11 16.07 -14.51
C GLU A 191 1.64 15.71 -14.74
N ALA A 192 1.10 16.06 -15.91
CA ALA A 192 -0.24 15.63 -16.33
C ALA A 192 -0.30 14.10 -16.49
N GLY A 193 0.68 13.48 -17.17
CA GLY A 193 0.77 12.03 -17.32
C GLY A 193 0.88 11.29 -15.99
N ILE A 194 1.73 11.80 -15.09
CA ILE A 194 1.85 11.31 -13.71
C ILE A 194 0.50 11.40 -12.99
N SER A 195 -0.15 12.56 -13.04
CA SER A 195 -1.43 12.80 -12.36
C SER A 195 -2.56 11.92 -12.90
N ILE A 196 -2.57 11.59 -14.20
CA ILE A 196 -3.50 10.63 -14.80
C ILE A 196 -3.25 9.23 -14.25
N GLN A 197 -2.00 8.80 -14.12
CA GLN A 197 -1.70 7.53 -13.48
C GLN A 197 -2.11 7.50 -12.01
N GLU A 198 -1.90 8.58 -11.25
CA GLU A 198 -2.38 8.67 -9.86
C GLU A 198 -3.91 8.55 -9.79
N LEU A 199 -4.62 9.24 -10.70
CA LEU A 199 -6.07 9.21 -10.80
C LEU A 199 -6.57 7.78 -11.09
N ALA A 200 -6.03 7.13 -12.12
CA ALA A 200 -6.38 5.76 -12.48
C ALA A 200 -6.08 4.76 -11.35
N ARG A 201 -5.04 5.02 -10.53
CA ARG A 201 -4.70 4.19 -9.37
C ARG A 201 -5.73 4.22 -8.27
N VAL A 202 -6.52 5.28 -8.12
CA VAL A 202 -7.56 5.37 -7.09
C VAL A 202 -8.72 4.39 -7.38
N ILE A 203 -8.90 4.00 -8.64
CA ILE A 203 -9.95 3.08 -9.09
C ILE A 203 -9.76 1.68 -8.48
N ILE A 204 -8.52 1.19 -8.43
CA ILE A 204 -8.20 -0.16 -7.90
C ILE A 204 -8.62 -0.33 -6.43
N PRO A 205 -8.18 0.51 -5.46
CA PRO A 205 -8.61 0.37 -4.08
C PRO A 205 -10.10 0.61 -3.93
N TYR A 206 -10.73 1.53 -4.69
CA TYR A 206 -12.18 1.71 -4.64
C TYR A 206 -12.94 0.42 -5.01
N LEU A 207 -12.53 -0.24 -6.11
CA LEU A 207 -13.10 -1.53 -6.51
C LEU A 207 -12.88 -2.62 -5.45
N LYS A 208 -11.67 -2.70 -4.88
CA LYS A 208 -11.37 -3.64 -3.79
C LYS A 208 -12.27 -3.41 -2.57
N GLU A 209 -12.49 -2.15 -2.16
CA GLU A 209 -13.41 -1.82 -1.06
C GLU A 209 -14.83 -2.34 -1.35
N ARG A 210 -15.34 -2.05 -2.55
CA ARG A 210 -16.67 -2.54 -2.98
C ARG A 210 -16.78 -4.05 -2.93
N TRP A 211 -15.72 -4.75 -3.31
CA TRP A 211 -15.69 -6.21 -3.30
C TRP A 211 -15.47 -6.81 -1.91
N GLY A 212 -15.24 -5.99 -0.86
CA GLY A 212 -14.92 -6.47 0.49
C GLY A 212 -13.48 -6.97 0.63
N HIS A 213 -12.56 -6.46 -0.20
CA HIS A 213 -11.15 -6.83 -0.16
C HIS A 213 -10.27 -5.63 0.27
N GLY A 214 -9.26 -5.91 1.11
CA GLY A 214 -8.24 -4.94 1.50
C GLY A 214 -7.01 -4.96 0.61
N ASP A 215 -6.13 -3.96 0.74
CA ASP A 215 -4.84 -3.95 0.06
C ASP A 215 -3.78 -4.71 0.88
N ARG A 216 -3.33 -5.86 0.38
CA ARG A 216 -2.58 -6.85 1.18
C ARG A 216 -1.08 -6.90 0.90
N SER A 217 -0.59 -6.21 -0.13
CA SER A 217 0.84 -6.15 -0.48
C SER A 217 1.06 -5.27 -1.71
N PHE A 218 1.77 -4.16 -1.57
CA PHE A 218 2.03 -3.24 -2.69
C PHE A 218 2.79 -3.90 -3.85
N GLY A 219 3.77 -4.76 -3.55
CA GLY A 219 4.56 -5.49 -4.56
C GLY A 219 3.84 -6.64 -5.27
N ARG A 220 2.56 -6.89 -4.98
CA ARG A 220 1.72 -7.93 -5.62
C ARG A 220 0.36 -7.36 -6.05
N ALA A 221 0.22 -6.04 -6.01
CA ALA A 221 -1.06 -5.37 -5.93
C ALA A 221 -1.88 -5.50 -7.23
N PHE A 222 -1.20 -5.50 -8.39
CA PHE A 222 -1.85 -5.47 -9.69
C PHE A 222 -2.27 -6.87 -10.13
N THR A 223 -1.39 -7.87 -10.01
CA THR A 223 -1.76 -9.27 -10.32
C THR A 223 -2.91 -9.75 -9.44
N ARG A 224 -2.87 -9.46 -8.13
CA ARG A 224 -3.99 -9.77 -7.23
C ARG A 224 -5.27 -9.03 -7.61
N PHE A 225 -5.17 -7.78 -8.06
CA PHE A 225 -6.32 -7.05 -8.56
C PHE A 225 -6.90 -7.71 -9.82
N CYS A 226 -6.08 -8.19 -10.76
CA CYS A 226 -6.55 -8.91 -11.94
C CYS A 226 -7.29 -10.20 -11.59
N VAL A 227 -6.82 -10.96 -10.60
CA VAL A 227 -7.52 -12.16 -10.10
C VAL A 227 -8.89 -11.79 -9.54
N LEU A 228 -8.96 -10.78 -8.65
CA LEU A 228 -10.22 -10.29 -8.09
C LEU A 228 -11.17 -9.78 -9.19
N ALA A 229 -10.65 -9.02 -10.16
CA ALA A 229 -11.44 -8.54 -11.28
C ALA A 229 -12.02 -9.68 -12.12
N HIS A 230 -11.32 -10.81 -12.25
CA HIS A 230 -11.85 -12.01 -12.88
C HIS A 230 -12.98 -12.63 -12.06
N GLU A 231 -12.78 -12.84 -10.76
CA GLU A 231 -13.77 -13.38 -9.83
C GLU A 231 -15.06 -12.55 -9.80
N HIS A 232 -14.93 -11.22 -9.87
CA HIS A 232 -16.06 -10.28 -9.87
C HIS A 232 -16.59 -9.92 -11.27
N GLN A 233 -16.15 -10.61 -12.33
CA GLN A 233 -16.61 -10.40 -13.72
C GLN A 233 -16.34 -8.98 -14.27
N GLU A 234 -15.29 -8.32 -13.79
CA GLU A 234 -14.86 -6.95 -14.13
C GLU A 234 -13.55 -6.95 -14.94
N VAL A 235 -13.24 -8.04 -15.65
CA VAL A 235 -12.04 -8.22 -16.49
C VAL A 235 -11.89 -7.10 -17.53
N GLY A 236 -13.00 -6.58 -18.04
CA GLY A 236 -13.02 -5.45 -18.97
C GLY A 236 -12.37 -4.20 -18.38
N ILE A 237 -12.65 -3.89 -17.10
CA ILE A 237 -12.04 -2.77 -16.38
C ILE A 237 -10.56 -3.02 -16.17
N ALA A 238 -10.18 -4.22 -15.73
CA ALA A 238 -8.77 -4.57 -15.52
C ALA A 238 -7.95 -4.42 -16.82
N ASN A 239 -8.47 -4.89 -17.96
CA ASN A 239 -7.81 -4.75 -19.26
C ASN A 239 -7.65 -3.30 -19.71
N ARG A 240 -8.60 -2.42 -19.39
CA ARG A 240 -8.49 -0.98 -19.66
C ARG A 240 -7.45 -0.32 -18.76
N LEU A 241 -7.40 -0.68 -17.48
CA LEU A 241 -6.37 -0.22 -16.55
C LEU A 241 -4.96 -0.71 -16.94
N ILE A 242 -4.82 -1.94 -17.42
CA ILE A 242 -3.56 -2.46 -17.98
C ILE A 242 -3.02 -1.52 -19.07
N ARG A 243 -3.87 -1.11 -20.01
CA ARG A 243 -3.48 -0.17 -21.07
C ARG A 243 -3.15 1.22 -20.53
N LEU A 244 -3.94 1.74 -19.60
CA LEU A 244 -3.69 3.06 -18.99
C LEU A 244 -2.37 3.14 -18.23
N PHE A 245 -1.94 2.04 -17.61
CA PHE A 245 -0.66 1.97 -16.89
C PHE A 245 0.52 1.54 -17.78
N SER A 246 0.29 1.33 -19.08
CA SER A 246 1.27 0.73 -20.00
C SER A 246 1.86 -0.56 -19.45
N LEU A 247 0.98 -1.50 -19.13
CA LEU A 247 1.26 -2.80 -18.52
C LEU A 247 0.90 -4.00 -19.43
N THR A 248 0.69 -3.75 -20.73
CA THR A 248 0.56 -4.84 -21.71
C THR A 248 1.88 -5.62 -21.83
N ALA A 249 1.85 -6.83 -22.39
CA ALA A 249 3.04 -7.69 -22.46
C ALA A 249 4.22 -6.99 -23.16
N ASP A 250 3.97 -6.41 -24.34
CA ASP A 250 5.00 -5.72 -25.12
C ASP A 250 5.53 -4.47 -24.41
N GLU A 251 4.66 -3.70 -23.76
CA GLU A 251 5.05 -2.50 -22.99
C GLU A 251 5.85 -2.87 -21.74
N VAL A 252 5.47 -3.95 -21.04
CA VAL A 252 6.19 -4.43 -19.85
C VAL A 252 7.60 -4.83 -20.24
N GLU A 253 7.78 -5.64 -21.29
CA GLU A 253 9.13 -6.06 -21.72
C GLU A 253 9.96 -4.87 -22.20
N ALA A 254 9.37 -3.96 -22.99
CA ALA A 254 10.06 -2.76 -23.46
C ALA A 254 10.49 -1.82 -22.32
N ARG A 255 9.65 -1.66 -21.29
CA ARG A 255 9.96 -0.84 -20.11
C ARG A 255 10.97 -1.53 -19.20
N TYR A 256 10.82 -2.82 -18.98
CA TYR A 256 11.71 -3.62 -18.14
C TYR A 256 13.14 -3.63 -18.71
N ALA A 257 13.29 -3.72 -20.03
CA ALA A 257 14.60 -3.63 -20.70
C ALA A 257 15.35 -2.30 -20.47
N LYS A 258 14.64 -1.23 -20.09
CA LYS A 258 15.20 0.10 -19.77
C LYS A 258 15.22 0.37 -18.26
N ALA A 259 14.76 -0.58 -17.44
CA ALA A 259 14.55 -0.36 -16.03
C ALA A 259 15.89 -0.18 -15.29
N PRO A 260 15.95 0.71 -14.29
CA PRO A 260 17.14 0.90 -13.48
C PRO A 260 17.44 -0.35 -12.63
N ALA A 261 18.67 -0.46 -12.16
CA ALA A 261 19.17 -1.64 -11.45
C ALA A 261 18.29 -2.03 -10.24
N ASN A 262 17.79 -1.07 -9.47
CA ASN A 262 16.91 -1.33 -8.32
C ASN A 262 15.56 -1.97 -8.70
N VAL A 263 15.01 -1.64 -9.88
CA VAL A 263 13.77 -2.26 -10.40
C VAL A 263 14.07 -3.68 -10.88
N VAL A 264 15.19 -3.88 -11.56
CA VAL A 264 15.64 -5.20 -12.01
C VAL A 264 15.90 -6.12 -10.82
N GLU A 265 16.64 -5.64 -9.81
CA GLU A 265 16.90 -6.34 -8.55
C GLU A 265 15.60 -6.68 -7.80
N ARG A 266 14.60 -5.79 -7.84
CA ARG A 266 13.29 -6.09 -7.25
C ARG A 266 12.62 -7.27 -7.95
N HIS A 267 12.65 -7.36 -9.27
CA HIS A 267 12.08 -8.50 -9.98
C HIS A 267 12.82 -9.81 -9.66
N ILE A 268 14.16 -9.77 -9.69
CA ILE A 268 15.03 -10.92 -9.39
C ILE A 268 14.74 -11.49 -7.98
N THR A 269 14.33 -10.64 -7.04
CA THR A 269 13.99 -11.07 -5.67
C THR A 269 12.52 -11.41 -5.51
N SER A 270 11.63 -10.64 -6.11
CA SER A 270 10.18 -10.82 -5.99
C SER A 270 9.72 -12.12 -6.63
N TYR A 271 10.15 -12.41 -7.86
CA TYR A 271 9.64 -13.57 -8.59
C TYR A 271 9.93 -14.90 -7.88
N PRO A 272 11.18 -15.24 -7.48
CA PRO A 272 11.45 -16.45 -6.70
C PRO A 272 10.74 -16.46 -5.35
N SER A 273 10.60 -15.30 -4.69
CA SER A 273 9.91 -15.20 -3.40
C SER A 273 8.42 -15.56 -3.50
N ARG A 274 7.78 -15.20 -4.61
CA ARG A 274 6.37 -15.53 -4.87
C ARG A 274 6.19 -17.01 -5.18
N LEU A 275 7.11 -17.60 -5.95
CA LEU A 275 7.11 -19.04 -6.21
C LEU A 275 7.34 -19.85 -4.91
N ALA A 276 8.20 -19.37 -4.01
CA ALA A 276 8.49 -20.04 -2.74
C ALA A 276 7.27 -20.17 -1.81
N VAL A 277 6.29 -19.26 -1.93
CA VAL A 277 5.01 -19.33 -1.19
C VAL A 277 3.88 -19.96 -2.02
N GLY A 278 4.20 -20.57 -3.16
CA GLY A 278 3.25 -21.28 -4.01
C GLY A 278 2.32 -20.38 -4.83
N GLU A 279 2.65 -19.10 -5.07
CA GLU A 279 1.85 -18.28 -5.98
C GLU A 279 1.99 -18.78 -7.44
N GLU A 280 0.85 -19.04 -8.09
CA GLU A 280 0.78 -19.41 -9.51
C GLU A 280 0.86 -18.15 -10.38
N ILE A 281 2.06 -17.75 -10.77
CA ILE A 281 2.31 -16.54 -11.57
C ILE A 281 3.38 -16.75 -12.65
N THR A 282 3.28 -15.97 -13.71
CA THR A 282 4.34 -15.91 -14.73
C THR A 282 5.39 -14.85 -14.38
N GLU A 283 6.57 -14.95 -15.00
CA GLU A 283 7.61 -13.90 -14.89
C GLU A 283 7.06 -12.53 -15.35
N LEU A 284 6.22 -12.53 -16.39
CA LEU A 284 5.56 -11.32 -16.90
C LEU A 284 4.64 -10.67 -15.87
N ASP A 285 3.92 -11.47 -15.08
CA ASP A 285 3.05 -10.97 -14.02
C ASP A 285 3.86 -10.28 -12.91
N ASP A 286 5.01 -10.85 -12.54
CA ASP A 286 5.89 -10.23 -11.57
C ASP A 286 6.53 -8.94 -12.09
N LYS A 287 7.07 -8.94 -13.33
CA LYS A 287 7.57 -7.71 -13.97
C LYS A 287 6.50 -6.62 -14.00
N ARG A 288 5.24 -7.00 -14.29
CA ARG A 288 4.11 -6.07 -14.30
C ARG A 288 3.88 -5.45 -12.92
N ASP A 289 3.83 -6.27 -11.86
CA ASP A 289 3.68 -5.78 -10.49
C ASP A 289 4.86 -4.89 -10.06
N VAL A 290 6.09 -5.28 -10.39
CA VAL A 290 7.31 -4.52 -10.05
C VAL A 290 7.31 -3.17 -10.76
N LEU A 291 7.06 -3.13 -12.07
CA LEU A 291 6.97 -1.87 -12.82
C LEU A 291 5.83 -1.00 -12.30
N TYR A 292 4.65 -1.59 -12.02
CA TYR A 292 3.55 -0.88 -11.40
C TYR A 292 4.03 -0.25 -10.08
N ALA A 293 4.49 -1.05 -9.12
CA ALA A 293 4.92 -0.56 -7.81
C ALA A 293 6.00 0.52 -7.90
N TYR A 294 7.06 0.31 -8.68
CA TYR A 294 8.19 1.25 -8.76
C TYR A 294 7.86 2.52 -9.54
N THR A 295 6.93 2.47 -10.49
CA THR A 295 6.42 3.69 -11.13
C THR A 295 5.83 4.63 -10.09
N TRP A 296 5.14 4.09 -9.07
CA TRP A 296 4.60 4.90 -7.98
C TRP A 296 5.68 5.51 -7.08
N TYR A 297 6.68 4.71 -6.72
CA TYR A 297 7.78 5.18 -5.89
C TYR A 297 8.54 6.32 -6.57
N ALA A 298 8.84 6.16 -7.85
CA ALA A 298 9.53 7.20 -8.63
C ALA A 298 8.70 8.50 -8.69
N VAL A 299 7.40 8.39 -8.99
CA VAL A 299 6.46 9.52 -8.98
C VAL A 299 6.47 10.25 -7.63
N ARG A 300 6.39 9.53 -6.51
CA ARG A 300 6.36 10.14 -5.17
C ARG A 300 7.69 10.77 -4.75
N THR A 301 8.80 10.29 -5.29
CA THR A 301 10.15 10.77 -4.95
C THR A 301 10.68 11.80 -5.93
N GLY A 302 9.93 12.10 -7.00
CA GLY A 302 10.34 13.04 -8.05
C GLY A 302 11.38 12.45 -9.01
N GLU A 303 11.61 11.14 -8.98
CA GLU A 303 12.47 10.47 -9.96
C GLU A 303 11.72 10.35 -11.29
N ILE A 304 12.37 10.77 -12.38
CA ILE A 304 11.85 10.67 -13.75
C ILE A 304 12.85 9.88 -14.59
N GLY A 305 12.36 8.95 -15.41
CA GLY A 305 13.18 8.15 -16.31
C GLY A 305 12.38 7.50 -17.44
N SER A 306 13.06 7.14 -18.51
CA SER A 306 12.50 6.57 -19.74
C SER A 306 11.76 5.24 -19.56
N TRP A 307 11.88 4.61 -18.39
CA TRP A 307 11.20 3.38 -17.99
C TRP A 307 9.83 3.64 -17.31
N LEU A 308 9.54 4.88 -16.89
CA LEU A 308 8.31 5.26 -16.17
C LEU A 308 7.15 5.55 -17.12
N LEU A 309 7.42 6.34 -18.15
CA LEU A 309 6.47 6.79 -19.15
C LEU A 309 7.16 6.71 -20.50
N ASN A 310 6.41 6.42 -21.56
CA ASN A 310 6.92 6.61 -22.92
C ASN A 310 7.31 8.08 -23.09
N GLU A 311 8.51 8.34 -23.60
CA GLU A 311 9.09 9.69 -23.70
C GLU A 311 8.32 10.60 -24.69
N ASP A 312 7.56 10.00 -25.62
CA ASP A 312 6.76 10.71 -26.62
C ASP A 312 5.34 11.05 -26.12
N LEU A 313 5.23 11.76 -24.98
CA LEU A 313 3.93 12.19 -24.47
C LEU A 313 3.36 13.36 -25.30
N HIS A 314 2.27 13.10 -26.02
CA HIS A 314 1.52 14.15 -26.68
C HIS A 314 0.27 14.56 -25.88
N LYS A 315 -0.04 15.87 -25.87
CA LYS A 315 -1.24 16.41 -25.20
C LYS A 315 -2.53 15.71 -25.65
N SER A 316 -2.64 15.31 -26.92
CA SER A 316 -3.79 14.55 -27.44
C SER A 316 -3.90 13.15 -26.83
N GLN A 317 -2.78 12.45 -26.65
CA GLN A 317 -2.74 11.14 -26.00
C GLN A 317 -3.10 11.24 -24.51
N LEU A 318 -2.57 12.27 -23.82
CA LEU A 318 -2.90 12.50 -22.41
C LEU A 318 -4.39 12.81 -22.21
N LYS A 319 -5.00 13.60 -23.11
CA LYS A 319 -6.45 13.81 -23.10
C LYS A 319 -7.22 12.51 -23.29
N LEU A 320 -6.80 11.66 -24.24
CA LEU A 320 -7.42 10.35 -24.44
C LEU A 320 -7.30 9.46 -23.19
N SER A 321 -6.15 9.45 -22.51
CA SER A 321 -5.96 8.70 -21.26
C SER A 321 -6.84 9.25 -20.13
N LEU A 322 -7.02 10.58 -20.04
CA LEU A 322 -7.93 11.20 -19.09
C LEU A 322 -9.39 10.81 -19.37
N ASP A 323 -9.84 10.89 -20.62
CA ASP A 323 -11.19 10.50 -21.04
C ASP A 323 -11.45 9.02 -20.76
N GLN A 324 -10.46 8.16 -21.04
CA GLN A 324 -10.54 6.74 -20.72
C GLN A 324 -10.65 6.50 -19.21
N THR A 325 -9.87 7.24 -18.40
CA THR A 325 -9.92 7.14 -16.92
C THR A 325 -11.28 7.59 -16.39
N ALA A 326 -11.80 8.72 -16.88
CA ALA A 326 -13.12 9.22 -16.52
C ALA A 326 -14.23 8.23 -16.92
N SER A 327 -14.12 7.60 -18.10
CA SER A 327 -15.06 6.58 -18.56
C SER A 327 -15.03 5.32 -17.69
N ILE A 328 -13.85 4.85 -17.25
CA ILE A 328 -13.76 3.73 -16.30
C ILE A 328 -14.41 4.14 -14.98
N TRP A 329 -14.08 5.32 -14.47
CA TRP A 329 -14.63 5.79 -13.20
C TRP A 329 -16.16 5.89 -13.24
N ALA A 330 -16.72 6.47 -14.29
CA ALA A 330 -18.17 6.57 -14.50
C ALA A 330 -18.84 5.18 -14.50
N GLU A 331 -18.24 4.21 -15.19
CA GLU A 331 -18.71 2.81 -15.19
C GLU A 331 -18.70 2.23 -13.77
N VAL A 332 -17.61 2.43 -13.02
CA VAL A 332 -17.44 1.93 -11.65
C VAL A 332 -18.48 2.52 -10.70
N VAL A 333 -18.66 3.84 -10.70
CA VAL A 333 -19.58 4.51 -9.77
C VAL A 333 -21.05 4.36 -10.15
N SER A 334 -21.37 4.15 -11.44
CA SER A 334 -22.75 3.90 -11.88
C SER A 334 -23.36 2.63 -11.28
N LYS A 335 -22.51 1.70 -10.83
CA LYS A 335 -22.91 0.45 -10.16
C LYS A 335 -23.24 0.67 -8.66
N GLU A 336 -23.01 1.88 -8.12
CA GLU A 336 -23.27 2.26 -6.72
C GLU A 336 -23.83 3.70 -6.60
N PRO A 337 -25.08 3.94 -7.04
CA PRO A 337 -25.64 5.29 -7.10
C PRO A 337 -25.72 5.99 -5.74
N ASP A 338 -25.86 5.20 -4.66
CA ASP A 338 -25.96 5.72 -3.30
C ASP A 338 -24.65 6.31 -2.79
N CYS A 339 -23.50 5.97 -3.39
CA CYS A 339 -22.16 6.46 -3.03
C CYS A 339 -21.83 7.85 -3.59
N VAL A 340 -22.47 8.26 -4.68
CA VAL A 340 -21.95 9.33 -5.55
C VAL A 340 -22.98 10.42 -5.86
N SER A 341 -24.16 10.39 -5.23
CA SER A 341 -25.33 11.18 -5.62
C SER A 341 -25.24 12.72 -5.48
N SER A 342 -24.06 13.33 -5.27
CA SER A 342 -23.97 14.80 -5.28
C SER A 342 -22.67 15.50 -5.70
N GLU A 343 -21.54 14.84 -6.00
CA GLU A 343 -20.24 15.57 -6.05
C GLU A 343 -19.30 15.34 -7.26
N LEU A 344 -19.66 14.56 -8.27
CA LEU A 344 -18.76 14.25 -9.38
C LEU A 344 -19.33 14.62 -10.76
N THR A 345 -19.08 15.85 -11.18
CA THR A 345 -18.96 16.17 -12.61
C THR A 345 -17.48 16.42 -12.92
N PHE A 346 -16.87 15.54 -13.72
CA PHE A 346 -15.67 15.94 -14.46
C PHE A 346 -16.11 17.12 -15.35
N ALA A 347 -15.66 18.33 -15.01
CA ALA A 347 -15.96 19.52 -15.79
C ALA A 347 -15.12 19.53 -17.07
#